data_AF-Q0PBP5-F1
#
_entry.id   AF-Q0PBP5-F1
#
_cell.length_a   1.000
_cell.length_b   1.000
_cell.length_c   1.000
_cell.angle_alpha   90.00
_cell.angle_beta   90.00
_cell.angle_gamma   90.00
#
_symmetry.space_group_name_H-M   'P 1'
#
loop_
_entity.id
_entity.type
_entity.pdbx_description
1 polymer ?
#
loop_
_entity_poly.entity_id
_entity_poly.type
_entity_poly.pdbx_seq_one_letter_code
_entity_poly.pdbx_strand_id
1 'polypeptide(L)' 'MVKNLIIKFGRLILDAIAVISFVVALLYSLFMMFSIGFLAGLLSLIVSFIALFLSFFCNLSCYRYQRCSCK' A
#
# COMPACT_ATOMS: atom_id res chain seq x y z
N MET A 1 -21.65 -0.72 19.39
CA MET A 1 -20.56 0.29 19.29
C MET A 1 -19.19 -0.31 18.95
N VAL A 2 -18.83 -1.50 19.47
CA VAL A 2 -17.52 -2.15 19.24
C VAL A 2 -17.19 -2.42 17.76
N LYS A 3 -18.16 -2.84 16.94
CA LYS A 3 -17.94 -3.12 15.50
C LYS A 3 -17.41 -1.90 14.73
N ASN A 4 -17.87 -0.71 15.06
CA ASN A 4 -17.44 0.52 14.36
C ASN A 4 -16.02 0.94 14.75
N LEU A 5 -15.61 0.62 15.99
CA LEU A 5 -14.24 0.78 16.48
C LEU A 5 -13.28 -0.14 15.73
N ILE A 6 -13.61 -1.44 15.60
CA ILE A 6 -12.79 -2.43 14.88
C ILE A 6 -12.58 -2.02 13.41
N ILE A 7 -13.64 -1.58 12.73
CA ILE A 7 -13.54 -1.17 11.31
C ILE A 7 -12.66 0.08 11.16
N LYS A 8 -12.78 1.07 12.07
CA LYS A 8 -11.91 2.25 12.07
C LYS A 8 -10.46 1.89 12.38
N PHE A 9 -10.22 1.01 13.37
CA PHE A 9 -8.89 0.58 13.76
C PHE A 9 -8.19 -0.19 12.64
N GLY A 10 -8.92 -1.12 11.99
CA GLY A 10 -8.43 -1.87 10.83
C GLY A 10 -8.03 -0.94 9.69
N ARG A 11 -8.80 0.13 9.45
CA ARG A 11 -8.47 1.14 8.43
C ARG A 11 -7.21 1.93 8.77
N LEU A 12 -7.03 2.28 10.05
CA LEU A 12 -5.87 3.04 10.53
C LEU A 12 -4.58 2.23 10.41
N ILE A 13 -4.64 0.93 10.76
CA ILE A 13 -3.51 0.01 10.58
C ILE A 13 -3.18 -0.16 9.10
N LEU A 14 -4.20 -0.33 8.25
CA LEU A 14 -4.00 -0.52 6.82
C LEU A 14 -3.34 0.70 6.16
N ASP A 15 -3.75 1.90 6.58
CA ASP A 15 -3.18 3.17 6.11
C ASP A 15 -1.72 3.32 6.57
N ALA A 16 -1.43 2.99 7.84
CA ALA A 16 -0.07 2.98 8.36
C ALA A 16 0.85 2.01 7.60
N ILE A 17 0.38 0.79 7.30
CA ILE A 17 1.14 -0.19 6.52
C ILE A 17 1.41 0.34 5.10
N ALA A 18 0.43 0.98 4.46
CA ALA A 18 0.60 1.54 3.12
C ALA A 18 1.68 2.64 3.09
N VAL A 19 1.68 3.52 4.09
CA VAL A 19 2.71 4.57 4.23
C VAL A 19 4.09 3.95 4.46
N ILE A 20 4.20 2.94 5.34
CA ILE A 20 5.47 2.25 5.59
C ILE A 20 5.99 1.56 4.32
N SER A 21 5.13 0.85 3.59
CA SER A 21 5.50 0.21 2.32
C SER A 21 5.96 1.22 1.27
N PHE A 22 5.37 2.43 1.25
CA PHE A 22 5.81 3.51 0.38
C PHE A 22 7.24 3.98 0.70
N VAL A 23 7.54 4.17 1.98
CA VAL A 23 8.89 4.58 2.43
C VAL A 23 9.92 3.51 2.10
N VAL A 24 9.58 2.23 2.33
CA VAL A 24 10.48 1.11 1.99
C VAL A 24 10.72 1.02 0.48
N ALA A 25 9.68 1.22 -0.35
CA ALA A 25 9.83 1.23 -1.80
C ALA A 25 10.75 2.36 -2.29
N LEU A 26 10.63 3.56 -1.71
CA LEU A 26 11.53 4.68 -1.99
C LEU A 26 12.99 4.35 -1.65
N LEU A 27 13.23 3.82 -0.44
CA LEU A 27 14.56 3.39 -0.01
C LEU A 27 15.15 2.32 -0.93
N TYR A 28 14.34 1.32 -1.31
CA TYR A 28 14.77 0.24 -2.19
C TYR A 28 15.12 0.74 -3.59
N SER A 29 14.30 1.63 -4.15
CA SER A 29 14.58 2.29 -5.43
C SER A 29 15.88 3.08 -5.37
N LEU A 30 16.10 3.83 -4.29
CA LEU A 30 17.32 4.62 -4.12
C LEU A 30 18.57 3.74 -4.06
N PHE A 31 18.50 2.61 -3.35
CA PHE A 31 19.56 1.61 -3.31
C PHE A 31 19.82 1.00 -4.70
N MET A 32 18.76 0.65 -5.43
CA MET A 32 18.86 0.15 -6.80
C MET A 32 19.51 1.15 -7.76
N MET A 33 19.21 2.45 -7.62
CA MET A 33 19.87 3.50 -8.40
C MET A 33 21.38 3.53 -8.15
N PHE A 34 21.81 3.34 -6.90
CA PHE A 34 23.22 3.32 -6.53
C PHE A 34 23.94 2.02 -6.95
N SER A 35 23.27 0.87 -6.89
CA SER A 35 23.92 -0.43 -7.14
C SER A 35 23.91 -0.86 -8.61
N ILE A 36 22.79 -0.69 -9.32
CA ILE A 36 22.61 -1.20 -10.70
C ILE A 36 22.65 -0.06 -11.71
N GLY A 37 22.15 1.10 -11.31
CA GLY A 37 22.12 2.30 -12.13
C GLY A 37 20.77 3.00 -12.08
N PHE A 38 20.77 4.27 -12.47
CA PHE A 38 19.62 5.17 -12.32
C PHE A 38 18.35 4.63 -12.99
N LEU A 39 18.46 4.08 -14.21
CA LEU A 39 17.31 3.60 -14.97
C LEU A 39 16.59 2.43 -14.26
N ALA A 40 17.35 1.50 -13.69
CA ALA A 40 16.82 0.34 -12.98
C ALA A 40 16.09 0.75 -11.70
N GLY A 41 16.69 1.67 -10.93
CA GLY A 41 16.05 2.19 -9.73
C GLY A 41 14.79 3.01 -10.04
N LEU A 42 14.76 3.77 -11.14
CA LEU A 42 13.59 4.52 -11.57
C LEU A 42 12.44 3.59 -12.00
N LEU A 43 12.76 2.52 -12.75
CA LEU A 43 11.79 1.50 -13.14
C LEU A 43 11.20 0.79 -11.91
N SER A 44 12.05 0.43 -10.94
CA SER A 44 11.64 -0.15 -9.67
C SER A 44 10.68 0.78 -8.91
N LEU A 45 10.96 2.09 -8.88
CA LEU A 45 10.08 3.07 -8.24
C LEU A 45 8.68 3.07 -8.85
N ILE A 46 8.60 3.11 -10.19
CA ILE A 46 7.34 3.16 -10.93
C ILE A 46 6.50 1.90 -10.67
N VAL A 47 7.13 0.72 -10.77
CA VAL A 47 6.44 -0.56 -10.50
C VAL A 47 5.94 -0.62 -9.06
N SER A 48 6.74 -0.18 -8.11
CA SER A 48 6.36 -0.13 -6.68
C SER A 48 5.16 0.78 -6.45
N PHE A 49 5.15 1.96 -7.09
CA PHE A 49 4.04 2.91 -7.02
C PHE A 49 2.75 2.31 -7.58
N ILE A 50 2.81 1.65 -8.75
CA ILE A 50 1.67 0.99 -9.37
C ILE A 50 1.13 -0.12 -8.46
N ALA A 51 2.00 -0.94 -7.89
CA ALA A 51 1.63 -2.03 -6.98
C ALA A 51 0.95 -1.50 -5.70
N LEU A 52 1.44 -0.40 -5.12
CA LEU A 52 0.82 0.26 -3.97
C LEU A 52 -0.56 0.82 -4.32
N PHE A 53 -0.69 1.48 -5.48
CA PHE A 53 -1.97 2.00 -5.96
C PHE A 53 -3.00 0.88 -6.17
N LEU A 54 -2.61 -0.21 -6.84
CA LEU A 54 -3.45 -1.40 -7.03
C LEU A 54 -3.85 -2.02 -5.70
N SER A 55 -2.92 -2.13 -4.74
CA SER A 55 -3.23 -2.64 -3.41
C SER A 55 -4.25 -1.76 -2.69
N PHE A 56 -4.13 -0.43 -2.79
CA PHE A 56 -5.08 0.50 -2.19
C PHE A 56 -6.48 0.35 -2.79
N PHE A 57 -6.60 0.30 -4.13
CA PHE A 57 -7.89 0.12 -4.81
C PHE A 57 -8.51 -1.26 -4.56
N CYS A 58 -7.69 -2.31 -4.55
CA CYS A 58 -8.14 -3.67 -4.29
C CYS A 58 -8.62 -3.81 -2.84
N ASN A 59 -7.89 -3.25 -1.87
CA ASN A 59 -8.31 -3.26 -0.47
C ASN A 59 -9.56 -2.40 -0.24
N LEU A 60 -9.66 -1.23 -0.88
CA LEU A 60 -10.86 -0.40 -0.81
C LEU A 60 -12.09 -1.13 -1.37
N SER A 61 -11.91 -1.90 -2.45
CA SER A 61 -12.96 -2.71 -3.07
C SER A 61 -13.33 -3.91 -2.19
N CYS A 62 -12.35 -4.58 -1.58
CA CYS A 62 -12.58 -5.69 -0.68
C CYS A 62 -13.28 -5.23 0.62
N TYR A 63 -12.89 -4.09 1.19
CA TYR A 63 -13.59 -3.47 2.32
C TYR A 63 -15.03 -3.09 1.99
N ARG A 64 -15.31 -2.60 0.77
CA ARG A 64 -16.67 -2.39 0.28
C ARG A 64 -17.45 -3.70 0.18
N TYR A 65 -16.82 -4.76 -0.33
CA TYR A 65 -17.43 -6.08 -0.49
C TYR A 65 -17.75 -6.73 0.86
N GLN A 66 -16.85 -6.62 1.84
CA GLN A 66 -17.06 -7.15 3.18
C GLN A 66 -18.19 -6.42 3.92
N ARG A 67 -18.42 -5.14 3.61
CA ARG A 67 -19.58 -4.38 4.09
C ARG A 67 -20.90 -4.85 3.46
N CYS A 68 -20.87 -5.36 2.23
CA CYS A 68 -22.04 -5.96 1.57
C CYS A 68 -22.32 -7.38 2.06
N SER A 69 -21.29 -8.16 2.43
CA SER A 69 -21.47 -9.54 2.91
C SER A 69 -21.89 -9.65 4.38
N CYS A 70 -21.78 -8.58 5.17
CA CYS A 70 -22.22 -8.52 6.57
C CYS A 70 -23.56 -7.79 6.78
N LYS A 71 -24.32 -7.56 5.71
CA LYS A 71 -25.65 -6.95 5.75
C LYS A 71 -26.71 -8.02 5.55
#